data_AF-A0A9Q0J5K0-F1
#
_entry.id   AF-A0A9Q0J5K0-F1
#
_cell.length_a   1.000
_cell.length_b   1.000
_cell.length_c   1.000
_cell.angle_alpha   90.00
_cell.angle_beta   90.00
_cell.angle_gamma   90.00
#
_symmetry.space_group_name_H-M   'P 1'
#
loop_
_entity.id
_entity.type
_entity.pdbx_description
1 polymer ?
#
loop_
_entity_poly.entity_id
_entity_poly.type
_entity_poly.pdbx_seq_one_letter_code
_entity_poly.pdbx_strand_id
1 'polypeptide(L)'
;MLAIRLISQSLHIVHPLYALLFDIHELLARPWDCSIARVYREGNSCADFLAKFGVSQLSPVCIWSSPPDDLLPLLYSDVTGAATLRA
;
A
#
# COMPACT_ATOMS: atom_id res chain seq x y z
N MET A 1 1.56 3.14 14.48
CA MET A 1 0.20 2.99 15.09
C MET A 1 -0.80 4.08 14.67
N LEU A 2 -0.40 5.14 13.97
CA LEU A 2 -1.27 6.29 13.69
C LEU A 2 -2.31 6.03 12.57
N ALA A 3 -1.90 5.43 11.45
CA ALA A 3 -2.76 5.29 10.27
C ALA A 3 -4.03 4.47 10.50
N ILE A 4 -3.93 3.25 11.04
CA ILE A 4 -5.12 2.41 11.31
C ILE A 4 -6.07 3.12 12.29
N ARG A 5 -5.54 3.75 13.35
CA ARG A 5 -6.37 4.51 14.28
C ARG A 5 -7.10 5.65 13.60
N LEU A 6 -6.44 6.35 12.68
CA LEU A 6 -7.03 7.44 11.90
C LEU A 6 -8.19 6.95 11.03
N ILE A 7 -8.03 5.80 10.38
CA ILE A 7 -9.07 5.18 9.52
C ILE A 7 -10.23 4.63 10.37
N SER A 8 -9.98 4.19 11.60
CA SER A 8 -11.04 3.67 12.48
C SER A 8 -11.85 4.76 13.19
N GLN A 9 -11.48 6.04 13.05
CA GLN A 9 -12.16 7.17 13.69
C GLN A 9 -13.26 7.75 12.81
N SER A 10 -14.12 8.57 13.41
CA SER A 10 -15.11 9.35 12.67
C SER A 10 -14.44 10.37 11.74
N LEU A 11 -15.00 10.54 10.55
CA LEU A 11 -14.54 11.54 9.59
C LEU A 11 -14.91 12.94 10.05
N HIS A 12 -13.94 13.87 9.99
CA HIS A 12 -14.14 15.28 10.26
C HIS A 12 -13.72 16.09 9.03
N ILE A 13 -14.62 16.91 8.48
CA ILE A 13 -14.40 17.64 7.22
C ILE A 13 -13.22 18.64 7.28
N VAL A 14 -12.89 19.10 8.49
CA VAL A 14 -11.76 20.02 8.75
C VAL A 14 -10.41 19.31 8.84
N HIS A 15 -10.38 17.98 8.78
CA HIS A 15 -9.14 17.22 8.89
C HIS A 15 -8.29 17.38 7.61
N PRO A 16 -6.96 17.63 7.71
CA PRO A 16 -6.11 17.84 6.52
C PRO A 16 -6.11 16.68 5.52
N LEU A 17 -6.40 15.46 5.99
CA LEU A 17 -6.49 14.24 5.17
C LEU A 17 -7.93 13.82 4.85
N TYR A 18 -8.92 14.72 5.00
CA TYR A 18 -10.34 14.36 4.86
C TYR A 18 -10.66 13.66 3.54
N ALA A 19 -10.18 14.18 2.40
CA ALA A 19 -10.44 13.57 1.09
C ALA A 19 -9.94 12.12 1.02
N LEU A 20 -8.70 11.87 1.45
CA LEU A 20 -8.12 10.52 1.47
C LEU A 20 -8.86 9.58 2.43
N LEU A 21 -9.23 10.06 3.62
CA LEU A 21 -9.99 9.27 4.59
C LEU A 21 -11.40 8.95 4.08
N PHE A 22 -12.07 9.92 3.45
CA PHE A 22 -13.36 9.72 2.83
C PHE A 22 -13.28 8.62 1.75
N ASP A 23 -12.30 8.69 0.85
CA ASP A 23 -12.10 7.67 -0.19
C ASP A 23 -11.84 6.27 0.40
N ILE A 24 -11.03 6.18 1.47
CA ILE A 24 -10.78 4.92 2.18
C ILE A 24 -12.09 4.35 2.76
N HIS A 25 -12.91 5.19 3.42
CA HIS A 25 -14.17 4.73 3.99
C HIS A 25 -15.17 4.30 2.91
N GLU A 26 -15.28 5.05 1.82
CA GLU A 26 -16.11 4.71 0.66
C GLU A 26 -15.68 3.37 0.04
N LEU A 27 -14.37 3.12 -0.05
CA LEU A 27 -13.86 1.82 -0.47
C LEU A 27 -14.24 0.74 0.54
N LEU A 28 -13.98 0.92 1.84
CA LEU A 28 -14.30 -0.09 2.87
C LEU A 28 -15.79 -0.41 2.98
N ALA A 29 -16.68 0.53 2.66
CA ALA A 29 -18.13 0.35 2.76
C ALA A 29 -18.74 -0.52 1.64
N ARG A 30 -17.98 -0.83 0.58
CA ARG A 30 -18.46 -1.68 -0.51
C ARG A 30 -18.59 -3.14 -0.07
N PRO A 31 -19.36 -3.98 -0.79
CA PRO A 31 -19.67 -5.34 -0.37
C PRO A 31 -18.51 -6.32 -0.66
N TRP A 32 -17.36 -6.11 0.00
CA TRP A 32 -16.22 -7.02 -0.01
C TRP A 32 -15.80 -7.37 1.42
N ASP A 33 -15.31 -8.59 1.61
CA ASP A 33 -14.75 -9.06 2.87
C ASP A 33 -13.27 -8.66 2.95
N CYS A 34 -12.98 -7.59 3.68
CA CYS A 34 -11.63 -7.04 3.78
C CYS A 34 -11.32 -6.57 5.20
N SER A 35 -10.04 -6.63 5.57
CA SER A 35 -9.53 -6.11 6.83
C SER A 35 -8.27 -5.29 6.60
N ILE A 36 -8.05 -4.29 7.47
CA ILE A 36 -6.85 -3.47 7.43
C ILE A 36 -5.91 -3.93 8.55
N ALA A 37 -4.73 -4.41 8.16
CA ALA A 37 -3.68 -4.81 9.08
C ALA A 37 -2.42 -3.98 8.85
N ARG A 38 -1.57 -3.93 9.89
CA ARG A 38 -0.25 -3.31 9.78
C ARG A 38 0.76 -4.38 9.41
N VAL A 39 1.49 -4.14 8.34
CA VAL A 39 2.65 -4.96 7.97
C VAL A 39 3.91 -4.12 8.17
N TYR A 40 5.01 -4.79 8.54
CA TYR A 40 6.32 -4.16 8.53
C TYR A 40 6.72 -3.82 7.09
N ARG A 41 7.48 -2.74 6.90
CA ARG A 41 7.91 -2.31 5.56
C ARG A 41 8.63 -3.42 4.82
N GLU A 42 9.47 -4.16 5.53
CA GLU A 42 10.26 -5.28 5.04
C GLU A 42 9.37 -6.45 4.59
N GLY A 43 8.23 -6.65 5.24
CA GLY A 43 7.20 -7.64 4.85
C GLY A 43 6.24 -7.16 3.77
N ASN A 44 6.44 -5.97 3.21
CA ASN A 44 5.68 -5.44 2.08
C ASN A 44 6.61 -4.80 1.04
N SER A 45 7.76 -5.43 0.82
CA SER A 45 8.87 -4.89 0.02
C SER A 45 8.47 -4.64 -1.45
N CYS A 46 7.62 -5.49 -2.04
CA CYS A 46 7.09 -5.28 -3.38
C CYS A 46 6.31 -3.96 -3.51
N ALA A 47 5.41 -3.67 -2.56
CA ALA A 47 4.65 -2.42 -2.56
C ALA A 47 5.53 -1.20 -2.27
N ASP A 48 6.52 -1.31 -1.37
CA ASP A 48 7.49 -0.23 -1.11
C ASP A 48 8.34 0.08 -2.36
N PHE A 49 8.78 -0.95 -3.09
CA PHE A 49 9.46 -0.77 -4.37
C PHE A 49 8.56 -0.05 -5.38
N LEU A 50 7.34 -0.55 -5.59
CA LEU A 50 6.40 0.04 -6.57
C LEU A 50 6.04 1.50 -6.23
N ALA A 51 5.87 1.83 -4.95
CA ALA A 51 5.60 3.20 -4.53
C ALA A 51 6.76 4.14 -4.86
N LYS A 52 8.02 3.71 -4.62
CA LYS A 52 9.22 4.48 -4.99
C LYS A 52 9.41 4.57 -6.50
N PHE A 53 9.21 3.44 -7.19
CA PHE A 53 9.33 3.35 -8.64
C PHE A 53 8.31 4.24 -9.35
N GLY A 54 7.10 4.37 -8.79
CA GLY A 54 6.06 5.29 -9.26
C GLY A 54 6.52 6.75 -9.30
N VAL A 55 7.32 7.19 -8.32
CA VAL A 55 7.83 8.58 -8.25
C VAL A 55 8.76 8.91 -9.41
N SER A 56 9.49 7.92 -9.94
CA SER A 56 10.36 8.11 -11.11
C SER A 56 9.62 8.00 -12.45
N GLN A 57 8.33 7.67 -12.46
CA GLN A 57 7.56 7.59 -13.69
C GLN A 57 7.06 8.97 -14.12
N LEU A 58 7.11 9.22 -15.44
CA LEU A 58 6.61 10.45 -16.05
C LEU A 58 5.08 10.46 -16.19
N SER A 59 4.48 9.28 -16.30
CA SER A 59 3.02 9.13 -16.45
C SER A 59 2.35 9.09 -15.08
N PRO A 60 1.19 9.75 -14.91
CA PRO A 60 0.40 9.65 -13.66
C PRO A 60 -0.10 8.24 -13.38
N VAL A 61 -0.23 7.41 -14.42
CA VAL A 61 -0.60 5.99 -14.32
C VAL A 61 0.22 5.21 -15.34
N CYS A 62 0.92 4.17 -14.89
CA CYS A 62 1.58 3.19 -15.74
C CYS A 62 0.92 1.82 -15.52
N ILE A 63 0.57 1.15 -16.62
CA ILE A 63 0.05 -0.21 -16.62
C ILE A 63 1.08 -1.08 -17.32
N TRP A 64 1.59 -2.09 -16.63
CA TRP A 64 2.55 -3.03 -17.19
C TRP A 64 1.90 -4.40 -17.41
N SER A 65 2.17 -5.00 -18.57
CA SER A 65 1.74 -6.37 -18.88
C SER A 65 2.60 -7.43 -18.19
N SER A 66 3.80 -7.06 -17.74
CA SER A 66 4.74 -7.89 -16.97
C SER A 66 5.37 -7.06 -15.85
N PRO A 67 5.78 -7.67 -14.72
CA PRO A 67 6.48 -6.94 -13.66
C PRO A 67 7.82 -6.37 -14.18
N PRO A 68 8.27 -5.20 -13.69
CA PRO A 68 9.62 -4.70 -13.94
C PRO A 68 10.69 -5.69 -13.46
N ASP A 69 11.82 -5.76 -14.16
CA ASP A 69 12.89 -6.73 -13.86
C ASP A 69 13.41 -6.59 -12.41
N ASP A 70 13.55 -5.35 -11.93
CA ASP A 70 14.00 -5.06 -10.56
C ASP A 70 13.00 -5.49 -9.47
N LEU A 71 11.72 -5.70 -9.84
CA LEU A 71 10.69 -6.21 -8.92
C LEU A 71 10.72 -7.74 -8.81
N LEU A 72 11.25 -8.45 -9.81
CA LEU A 72 11.24 -9.91 -9.85
C LEU A 72 11.86 -10.57 -8.60
N PRO A 73 13.05 -10.15 -8.10
CA PRO A 73 13.62 -10.75 -6.90
C PRO A 73 12.74 -10.58 -5.66
N LEU A 74 12.06 -9.43 -5.55
CA LEU A 74 11.14 -9.14 -4.45
C LEU A 74 9.90 -10.03 -4.52
N LEU A 75 9.34 -10.23 -5.72
CA LEU A 75 8.23 -11.15 -5.95
C LEU A 75 8.59 -12.60 -5.59
N TYR A 76 9.79 -13.07 -5.98
CA TYR A 76 10.25 -14.41 -5.59
C TYR A 76 10.39 -14.55 -4.06
N SER A 77 10.93 -13.53 -3.40
CA SER A 77 11.04 -13.50 -1.93
C SER A 77 9.67 -13.53 -1.24
N ASP A 78 8.68 -12.81 -1.78
CA ASP A 78 7.32 -12.73 -1.26
C ASP A 78 6.60 -14.09 -1.38
N VAL A 79 6.66 -14.72 -2.56
CA VAL A 79 6.05 -16.04 -2.82
C VAL A 79 6.65 -17.13 -1.93
N THR A 80 7.94 -17.06 -1.63
CA THR A 80 8.63 -18.04 -0.80
C THR A 80 8.50 -17.78 0.70
N GLY A 81 7.90 -16.66 1.11
CA GLY A 81 7.77 -16.27 2.52
C GLY A 81 9.12 -16.00 3.19
N ALA A 82 10.15 -15.64 2.42
CA ALA A 82 11.48 -15.43 2.95
C ALA A 82 11.50 -14.23 3.92
N ALA A 83 11.92 -14.47 5.16
CA ALA A 83 12.04 -13.44 6.17
C ALA A 83 13.28 -12.57 5.89
N THR A 84 13.07 -11.27 5.66
CA THR A 84 14.16 -10.31 5.55
C THR A 84 14.58 -9.84 6.94
N LEU A 85 15.90 -9.91 7.22
CA LEU A 85 16.46 -9.37 8.45
C LEU A 85 16.43 -7.84 8.38
N ARG A 86 16.13 -7.21 9.52
CA ARG A 86 16.33 -5.76 9.67
C ARG A 86 17.83 -5.47 9.66
N ALA A 87 18.26 -4.66 8.69
CA ALA A 87 19.59 -4.06 8.66
C ALA A 87 19.54 -2.64 9.24
#